data_AF-A0A0E0CUL6-F1
#
_entry.id   AF-A0A0E0CUL6-F1
#
_cell.length_a   1.000
_cell.length_b   1.000
_cell.length_c   1.000
_cell.angle_alpha   90.00
_cell.angle_beta   90.00
_cell.angle_gamma   90.00
#
_symmetry.space_group_name_H-M   'P 1'
#
loop_
_entity.id
_entity.type
_entity.pdbx_description
1 polymer ?
#
loop_
_entity_poly.entity_id
_entity_poly.type
_entity_poly.pdbx_seq_one_letter_code
_entity_poly.pdbx_strand_id
1 'polypeptide(L)'
;MTMHLLSAQRLLLPIPCGASYRAPPSPAIKPSPLGLRQFTSLPLHLHAVSPATVATDGGSTSAQPDSWAEFASRVSGEWDGFGAEFTAAGDAVELPENVVPESYRDWGVQVFDWQTQCPTLADPAAPCDLHYRLVRLLPTVGCEADAATVHTSHQRHASSASAFAYSAAGSYVAAWPRGPAPVLEVEHCVVHPDNREVRVRLVQTVALAKEARLRGVKVFSEQWYGPYRNGDQLGGCALREAAFAAGEKLAASDVTGQWQSHAASAARFSGELDPETGKFAGLTPHEPGERLSRDDGDGIVTLPKQLWSSFKEKGDDEFVCEVGWVLGHGSAITSRCVLSRDGDVKASFQQSTQPRNEIH
;
A
#
# COMPACT_ATOMS: atom_id res chain seq x y z
N MET A 1 12.57 52.33 -34.74
CA MET A 1 11.18 52.76 -34.46
C MET A 1 10.29 51.94 -35.38
N THR A 2 9.37 51.08 -34.97
CA THR A 2 8.93 50.61 -33.66
C THR A 2 8.17 49.31 -33.93
N MET A 3 8.42 48.26 -33.15
CA MET A 3 7.63 47.04 -33.14
C MET A 3 6.20 47.31 -32.69
N HIS A 4 5.22 46.58 -33.21
CA HIS A 4 4.03 46.21 -32.45
C HIS A 4 3.63 44.77 -32.74
N LEU A 5 4.02 43.89 -31.80
CA LEU A 5 3.35 42.62 -31.54
C LEU A 5 1.98 42.93 -30.93
N LEU A 6 0.92 42.34 -31.49
CA LEU A 6 -0.39 42.31 -30.86
C LEU A 6 -0.46 41.13 -29.91
N SER A 7 -0.46 41.49 -28.62
CA SER A 7 -0.77 40.66 -27.46
C SER A 7 -2.24 40.24 -27.51
N ALA A 8 -2.51 38.94 -27.63
CA ALA A 8 -3.83 38.37 -27.38
C ALA A 8 -3.89 37.87 -25.93
N GLN A 9 -4.39 38.72 -25.03
CA GLN A 9 -4.77 38.35 -23.67
C GLN A 9 -5.99 37.41 -23.75
N ARG A 10 -5.80 36.14 -23.37
CA ARG A 10 -6.91 35.24 -23.05
C ARG A 10 -7.44 35.62 -21.67
N LEU A 11 -8.67 36.13 -21.64
CA LEU A 11 -9.46 36.33 -20.44
C LEU A 11 -9.73 34.97 -19.77
N LEU A 12 -9.12 34.75 -18.62
CA LEU A 12 -9.50 33.71 -17.67
C LEU A 12 -10.80 34.15 -17.00
N LEU A 13 -11.90 33.47 -17.28
CA LEU A 13 -13.13 33.60 -16.50
C LEU A 13 -12.99 32.77 -15.21
N PRO A 14 -13.29 33.34 -14.03
CA PRO A 14 -13.25 32.59 -12.77
C PRO A 14 -14.47 31.68 -12.65
N ILE A 15 -14.23 30.42 -12.25
CA ILE A 15 -15.25 29.45 -11.85
C ILE A 15 -15.83 29.94 -10.50
N PRO A 16 -17.15 30.20 -10.38
CA PRO A 16 -17.73 30.62 -9.11
C PRO A 16 -17.90 29.44 -8.16
N CYS A 17 -17.08 29.42 -7.10
CA CYS A 17 -17.40 28.72 -5.85
C CYS A 17 -18.55 29.45 -5.13
N GLY A 18 -19.58 28.70 -4.72
CA GLY A 18 -20.53 29.13 -3.69
C GLY A 18 -21.97 29.33 -4.17
N ALA A 19 -22.75 28.25 -4.14
CA ALA A 19 -24.20 28.34 -3.99
C ALA A 19 -24.68 27.26 -3.01
N SER A 20 -24.97 27.70 -1.79
CA SER A 20 -25.63 26.92 -0.75
C SER A 20 -27.06 26.60 -1.22
N TYR A 21 -27.30 25.39 -1.71
CA TYR A 21 -28.66 24.93 -2.00
C TYR A 21 -29.33 24.46 -0.72
N ARG A 22 -30.33 25.24 -0.30
CA ARG A 22 -31.25 24.93 0.80
C ARG A 22 -32.18 23.80 0.32
N ALA A 23 -32.08 22.62 0.91
CA ALA A 23 -32.98 21.51 0.63
C ALA A 23 -34.44 21.87 1.02
N PRO A 24 -35.46 21.46 0.23
CA PRO A 24 -36.86 21.57 0.64
C PRO A 24 -37.17 20.57 1.76
N PRO A 25 -38.08 20.89 2.70
CA PRO A 25 -38.41 19.99 3.79
C PRO A 25 -39.16 18.75 3.27
N SER A 26 -38.68 17.56 3.63
CA SER A 26 -39.40 16.30 3.41
C SER A 26 -40.65 16.22 4.30
N PRO A 27 -41.75 15.61 3.83
CA PRO A 27 -42.97 15.49 4.62
C PRO A 27 -42.80 14.49 5.77
N ALA A 28 -43.29 14.88 6.95
CA ALA A 28 -43.26 14.08 8.17
C ALA A 28 -44.18 12.85 8.06
N ILE A 29 -43.59 11.65 8.16
CA ILE A 29 -44.33 10.41 8.38
C ILE A 29 -44.60 10.28 9.88
N LYS A 30 -45.88 10.27 10.26
CA LYS A 30 -46.36 10.04 11.63
C LYS A 30 -46.21 8.55 11.99
N PRO A 31 -45.73 8.20 13.19
CA PRO A 31 -45.92 6.86 13.73
C PRO A 31 -47.28 6.79 14.42
N SER A 32 -48.08 5.76 14.12
CA SER A 32 -49.21 5.35 14.94
C SER A 32 -48.85 4.10 15.76
N PRO A 33 -49.39 3.97 16.98
CA PRO A 33 -48.88 3.10 18.03
C PRO A 33 -49.52 1.72 17.97
N LEU A 34 -48.89 0.71 18.59
CA LEU A 34 -49.54 -0.42 19.30
C LEU A 34 -48.42 -1.32 19.86
N GLY A 35 -48.20 -1.29 21.18
CA GLY A 35 -48.35 -2.51 21.99
C GLY A 35 -47.10 -2.90 22.78
N LEU A 36 -46.91 -2.28 23.96
CA LEU A 36 -46.04 -2.81 25.01
C LEU A 36 -46.62 -4.11 25.57
N ARG A 37 -45.81 -5.17 25.67
CA ARG A 37 -45.91 -6.15 26.76
C ARG A 37 -44.53 -6.52 27.29
N GLN A 38 -44.45 -6.43 28.62
CA GLN A 38 -43.31 -6.63 29.49
C GLN A 38 -42.81 -8.07 29.46
N PHE A 39 -41.49 -8.25 29.55
CA PHE A 39 -40.92 -9.42 30.22
C PHE A 39 -39.89 -8.99 31.26
N THR A 40 -40.01 -9.65 32.40
CA THR A 40 -39.42 -9.41 33.71
C THR A 40 -37.93 -9.73 33.75
N SER A 41 -37.15 -8.85 34.36
CA SER A 41 -35.75 -9.07 34.75
C SER A 41 -35.66 -10.01 35.95
N LEU A 42 -34.82 -11.04 35.86
CA LEU A 42 -34.28 -11.77 37.01
C LEU A 42 -32.76 -11.55 37.07
N PRO A 43 -32.17 -11.34 38.26
CA PRO A 43 -30.74 -11.11 38.40
C PRO A 43 -30.01 -12.45 38.58
N LEU A 44 -29.04 -12.74 37.70
CA LEU A 44 -28.08 -13.82 37.92
C LEU A 44 -26.83 -13.26 38.59
N HIS A 45 -26.66 -13.68 39.83
CA HIS A 45 -25.47 -13.55 40.66
C HIS A 45 -24.31 -14.31 39.99
N LEU A 46 -23.25 -13.63 39.54
CA LEU A 46 -21.98 -14.30 39.22
C LEU A 46 -21.01 -14.13 40.38
N HIS A 47 -20.66 -15.27 40.99
CA HIS A 47 -19.55 -15.40 41.91
C HIS A 47 -18.22 -15.22 41.17
N ALA A 48 -17.42 -14.25 41.59
CA ALA A 48 -16.01 -14.18 41.27
C ALA A 48 -15.26 -15.26 42.07
N VAL A 49 -14.60 -16.17 41.37
CA VAL A 49 -13.66 -17.14 41.96
C VAL A 49 -12.29 -16.86 41.38
N SER A 50 -11.39 -16.35 42.22
CA SER A 50 -9.99 -16.17 41.89
C SER A 50 -9.29 -17.53 41.70
N PRO A 51 -8.47 -17.74 40.66
CA PRO A 51 -7.57 -18.87 40.63
C PRO A 51 -6.31 -18.57 41.46
N ALA A 52 -6.00 -19.51 42.34
CA ALA A 52 -4.78 -19.54 43.14
C ALA A 52 -3.55 -19.82 42.27
N THR A 53 -2.46 -19.11 42.59
CA THR A 53 -1.13 -19.30 42.02
C THR A 53 -0.59 -20.68 42.36
N VAL A 54 -0.25 -21.48 41.34
CA VAL A 54 0.66 -22.62 41.47
C VAL A 54 1.79 -22.42 40.46
N ALA A 55 3.00 -22.27 40.98
CA ALA A 55 4.22 -22.22 40.20
C ALA A 55 4.50 -23.60 39.58
N THR A 56 4.87 -23.62 38.30
CA THR A 56 5.62 -24.73 37.72
C THR A 56 6.76 -24.14 36.92
N ASP A 57 7.96 -24.37 37.44
CA ASP A 57 9.25 -24.04 36.85
C ASP A 57 9.49 -24.95 35.63
N GLY A 58 9.95 -24.42 34.50
CA GLY A 58 10.36 -25.24 33.37
C GLY A 58 10.41 -24.55 32.01
N GLY A 59 11.62 -24.14 31.61
CA GLY A 59 11.98 -23.95 30.20
C GLY A 59 11.77 -22.54 29.66
N SER A 60 12.78 -21.68 29.82
CA SER A 60 12.87 -20.41 29.10
C SER A 60 13.06 -20.69 27.59
N THR A 61 11.95 -20.84 26.88
CA THR A 61 11.87 -20.44 25.47
C THR A 61 11.50 -18.96 25.51
N SER A 62 12.38 -18.10 25.03
CA SER A 62 12.08 -16.68 24.83
C SER A 62 11.00 -16.56 23.75
N ALA A 63 9.74 -16.73 24.13
CA ALA A 63 8.59 -16.43 23.30
C ALA A 63 8.64 -14.93 22.99
N GLN A 64 9.08 -14.60 21.77
CA GLN A 64 8.73 -13.32 21.17
C GLN A 64 7.19 -13.29 21.15
N PRO A 65 6.51 -12.24 21.65
CA PRO A 65 5.06 -12.13 21.45
C PRO A 65 4.78 -12.28 19.95
N ASP A 66 3.87 -13.20 19.59
CA ASP A 66 3.72 -13.76 18.25
C ASP A 66 3.52 -12.67 17.18
N SER A 67 4.63 -12.23 16.58
CA SER A 67 4.64 -11.13 15.58
C SER A 67 3.75 -11.41 14.37
N TRP A 68 3.48 -12.69 14.09
CA TRP A 68 2.54 -13.13 13.05
C TRP A 68 1.08 -12.81 13.40
N ALA A 69 0.62 -13.16 14.60
CA ALA A 69 -0.77 -12.91 14.99
C ALA A 69 -1.08 -11.41 15.00
N GLU A 70 -0.14 -10.59 15.45
CA GLU A 70 -0.26 -9.13 15.35
C GLU A 70 -0.30 -8.65 13.90
N PHE A 71 0.60 -9.12 13.04
CA PHE A 71 0.57 -8.81 11.61
C PHE A 71 -0.76 -9.22 10.97
N ALA A 72 -1.21 -10.45 11.21
CA ALA A 72 -2.43 -11.03 10.66
C ALA A 72 -3.65 -10.19 11.05
N SER A 73 -3.73 -9.74 12.31
CA SER A 73 -4.79 -8.87 12.80
C SER A 73 -4.84 -7.51 12.09
N ARG A 74 -3.69 -6.96 11.69
CA ARG A 74 -3.58 -5.61 11.11
C ARG A 74 -3.70 -5.59 9.59
N VAL A 75 -3.22 -6.63 8.93
CA VAL A 75 -3.27 -6.73 7.48
C VAL A 75 -4.66 -7.17 7.00
N SER A 76 -5.41 -7.90 7.83
CA SER A 76 -6.73 -8.44 7.50
C SER A 76 -7.81 -7.36 7.49
N GLY A 77 -8.67 -7.41 6.47
CA GLY A 77 -9.76 -6.46 6.29
C GLY A 77 -10.14 -6.25 4.83
N GLU A 78 -11.17 -5.45 4.64
CA GLU A 78 -11.52 -4.83 3.37
C GLU A 78 -10.67 -3.56 3.21
N TRP A 79 -9.96 -3.46 2.10
CA TRP A 79 -9.13 -2.32 1.76
C TRP A 79 -9.61 -1.73 0.44
N ASP A 80 -10.06 -0.49 0.46
CA ASP A 80 -10.56 0.21 -0.72
C ASP A 80 -9.64 1.36 -1.09
N GLY A 81 -9.56 1.69 -2.37
CA GLY A 81 -8.77 2.84 -2.80
C GLY A 81 -8.57 2.90 -4.31
N PHE A 82 -7.41 3.40 -4.72
CA PHE A 82 -7.04 3.55 -6.12
C PHE A 82 -5.73 2.86 -6.45
N GLY A 83 -5.62 2.35 -7.67
CA GLY A 83 -4.43 1.72 -8.20
C GLY A 83 -4.05 2.27 -9.56
N ALA A 84 -2.79 2.63 -9.76
CA ALA A 84 -2.28 3.15 -11.02
C ALA A 84 -0.98 2.47 -11.44
N GLU A 85 -0.70 2.47 -12.74
CA GLU A 85 0.54 1.93 -13.31
C GLU A 85 1.41 3.07 -13.83
N PHE A 86 2.71 2.93 -13.63
CA PHE A 86 3.71 3.92 -14.01
C PHE A 86 4.83 3.25 -14.82
N THR A 87 5.36 3.99 -15.79
CA THR A 87 6.54 3.58 -16.56
C THR A 87 7.78 3.51 -15.66
N ALA A 88 8.89 2.97 -16.17
CA ALA A 88 10.17 3.02 -15.48
C ALA A 88 10.72 4.44 -15.25
N ALA A 89 10.16 5.46 -15.95
CA ALA A 89 10.47 6.88 -15.72
C ALA A 89 9.48 7.55 -14.75
N GLY A 90 8.48 6.81 -14.25
CA GLY A 90 7.49 7.32 -13.31
C GLY A 90 6.33 8.07 -13.97
N ASP A 91 6.15 7.94 -15.28
CA ASP A 91 5.00 8.54 -15.97
C ASP A 91 3.77 7.65 -15.81
N ALA A 92 2.63 8.27 -15.48
CA ALA A 92 1.36 7.55 -15.34
C ALA A 92 0.95 6.95 -16.69
N VAL A 93 0.50 5.69 -16.66
CA VAL A 93 0.01 4.97 -17.83
C VAL A 93 -1.51 5.11 -17.88
N GLU A 94 -2.03 5.70 -18.95
CA GLU A 94 -3.47 5.86 -19.16
C GLU A 94 -4.15 4.49 -19.28
N LEU A 95 -5.39 4.40 -18.78
CA LEU A 95 -6.19 3.20 -18.89
C LEU A 95 -6.52 2.93 -20.38
N PRO A 96 -6.55 1.66 -20.81
CA PRO A 96 -6.89 1.30 -22.19
C PRO A 96 -8.25 1.85 -22.63
N GLU A 97 -8.35 2.35 -23.86
CA GLU A 97 -9.59 2.94 -24.38
C GLU A 97 -10.80 2.00 -24.29
N ASN A 98 -10.59 0.68 -24.36
CA ASN A 98 -11.66 -0.31 -24.29
C ASN A 98 -12.26 -0.50 -22.89
N VAL A 99 -11.71 0.15 -21.86
CA VAL A 99 -12.22 0.09 -20.48
C VAL A 99 -12.71 1.46 -19.97
N VAL A 100 -12.43 2.54 -20.71
CA VAL A 100 -12.83 3.90 -20.35
C VAL A 100 -14.12 4.27 -21.10
N PRO A 101 -15.20 4.67 -20.42
CA PRO A 101 -16.43 5.12 -21.07
C PRO A 101 -16.19 6.27 -22.07
N GLU A 102 -16.90 6.26 -23.19
CA GLU A 102 -16.77 7.25 -24.27
C GLU A 102 -16.97 8.70 -23.78
N SER A 103 -17.82 8.91 -22.77
CA SER A 103 -18.06 10.23 -22.19
C SER A 103 -16.80 10.91 -21.65
N TYR A 104 -15.83 10.16 -21.11
CA TYR A 104 -14.55 10.74 -20.69
C TYR A 104 -13.79 11.33 -21.88
N ARG A 105 -13.84 10.66 -23.03
CA ARG A 105 -13.23 11.14 -24.29
C ARG A 105 -13.93 12.40 -24.79
N ASP A 106 -15.27 12.42 -24.77
CA ASP A 106 -16.05 13.59 -25.19
C ASP A 106 -15.73 14.84 -24.34
N TRP A 107 -15.35 14.63 -23.08
CA TRP A 107 -14.93 15.69 -22.17
C TRP A 107 -13.43 15.98 -22.19
N GLY A 108 -12.64 15.23 -22.97
CA GLY A 108 -11.19 15.36 -23.02
C GLY A 108 -10.48 15.01 -21.71
N VAL A 109 -11.07 14.11 -20.90
CA VAL A 109 -10.54 13.67 -19.61
C VAL A 109 -9.82 12.34 -19.77
N GLN A 110 -8.53 12.33 -19.44
CA GLN A 110 -7.74 11.10 -19.36
C GLN A 110 -7.96 10.40 -18.03
N VAL A 111 -8.01 9.08 -18.04
CA VAL A 111 -8.22 8.26 -16.84
C VAL A 111 -7.02 7.35 -16.64
N PHE A 112 -6.40 7.43 -15.46
CA PHE A 112 -5.17 6.69 -15.14
C PHE A 112 -5.36 5.68 -14.00
N ASP A 113 -6.25 6.00 -13.07
CA ASP A 113 -6.45 5.23 -11.85
C ASP A 113 -7.60 4.23 -12.00
N TRP A 114 -7.35 3.00 -11.59
CA TRP A 114 -8.39 2.04 -11.28
C TRP A 114 -8.95 2.33 -9.90
N GLN A 115 -10.27 2.33 -9.74
CA GLN A 115 -10.84 2.08 -8.42
C GLN A 115 -10.56 0.62 -8.05
N THR A 116 -10.06 0.39 -6.83
CA THR A 116 -9.62 -0.93 -6.38
C THR A 116 -10.24 -1.32 -5.05
N GLN A 117 -10.48 -2.62 -4.91
CA GLN A 117 -10.71 -3.27 -3.62
C GLN A 117 -9.71 -4.40 -3.43
N CYS A 118 -9.23 -4.58 -2.20
CA CYS A 118 -8.22 -5.56 -1.85
C CYS A 118 -8.57 -6.25 -0.52
N PRO A 119 -9.70 -7.00 -0.45
CA PRO A 119 -9.97 -7.91 0.66
C PRO A 119 -8.75 -8.76 0.93
N THR A 120 -8.23 -8.66 2.15
CA THR A 120 -7.02 -9.33 2.62
C THR A 120 -7.38 -10.12 3.86
N LEU A 121 -6.93 -11.37 3.95
CA LEU A 121 -7.13 -12.22 5.12
C LEU A 121 -5.82 -12.95 5.43
N ALA A 122 -5.46 -12.97 6.71
CA ALA A 122 -4.40 -13.79 7.25
C ALA A 122 -4.88 -14.54 8.49
N ASP A 123 -4.61 -15.84 8.58
CA ASP A 123 -4.95 -16.64 9.75
C ASP A 123 -3.90 -16.42 10.87
N PRO A 124 -4.27 -15.83 12.02
CA PRO A 124 -3.33 -15.61 13.12
C PRO A 124 -2.74 -16.89 13.71
N ALA A 125 -3.37 -18.05 13.50
CA ALA A 125 -2.91 -19.35 13.98
C ALA A 125 -2.10 -20.14 12.94
N ALA A 126 -2.09 -19.72 11.67
CA ALA A 126 -1.38 -20.41 10.58
C ALA A 126 -0.41 -19.45 9.87
N PRO A 127 0.88 -19.46 10.24
CA PRO A 127 1.92 -18.75 9.49
C PRO A 127 1.88 -19.12 8.00
N CYS A 128 2.11 -18.14 7.13
CA CYS A 128 2.03 -18.25 5.66
C CYS A 128 0.62 -18.34 5.06
N ASP A 129 -0.43 -18.51 5.86
CA ASP A 129 -1.81 -18.44 5.38
C ASP A 129 -2.27 -16.99 5.33
N LEU A 130 -1.76 -16.26 4.34
CA LEU A 130 -2.23 -14.94 3.94
C LEU A 130 -2.60 -14.97 2.48
N HIS A 131 -3.76 -14.41 2.16
CA HIS A 131 -4.16 -14.13 0.80
C HIS A 131 -4.88 -12.80 0.68
N TYR A 132 -4.84 -12.24 -0.51
CA TYR A 132 -5.67 -11.10 -0.85
C TYR A 132 -6.22 -11.25 -2.26
N ARG A 133 -7.32 -10.56 -2.53
CA ARG A 133 -7.92 -10.49 -3.87
C ARG A 133 -7.99 -9.03 -4.31
N LEU A 134 -7.15 -8.65 -5.27
CA LEU A 134 -7.18 -7.35 -5.91
C LEU A 134 -8.26 -7.33 -7.00
N VAL A 135 -9.32 -6.58 -6.74
CA VAL A 135 -10.41 -6.29 -7.66
C VAL A 135 -10.19 -4.90 -8.26
N ARG A 136 -10.24 -4.79 -9.58
CA ARG A 136 -10.25 -3.50 -10.29
C ARG A 136 -11.64 -3.28 -10.87
N LEU A 137 -12.19 -2.09 -10.67
CA LEU A 137 -13.50 -1.70 -11.16
C LEU A 137 -13.36 -0.84 -12.42
N LEU A 138 -14.30 -0.96 -13.35
CA LEU A 138 -14.38 -0.09 -14.51
C LEU A 138 -14.66 1.36 -14.05
N PRO A 139 -14.02 2.37 -14.67
CA PRO A 139 -14.42 3.76 -14.51
C PRO A 139 -15.90 3.96 -14.88
N THR A 140 -16.62 4.76 -14.10
CA THR A 140 -18.04 5.04 -14.30
C THR A 140 -18.31 6.55 -14.29
N VAL A 141 -19.37 6.98 -14.99
CA VAL A 141 -19.82 8.38 -15.05
C VAL A 141 -21.32 8.47 -14.83
N GLY A 142 -21.80 9.62 -14.36
CA GLY A 142 -23.23 9.91 -14.22
C GLY A 142 -23.91 9.10 -13.10
N CYS A 143 -25.22 8.85 -13.22
CA CYS A 143 -25.99 8.08 -12.23
C CYS A 143 -25.62 6.59 -12.17
N GLU A 144 -24.82 6.11 -13.13
CA GLU A 144 -24.25 4.75 -13.12
C GLU A 144 -23.06 4.62 -12.18
N ALA A 145 -22.58 5.74 -11.61
CA ALA A 145 -21.49 5.73 -10.65
C ALA A 145 -21.83 4.97 -9.35
N ASP A 146 -23.12 4.72 -9.09
CA ASP A 146 -23.57 3.86 -7.99
C ASP A 146 -23.46 2.34 -8.29
N ALA A 147 -23.13 1.96 -9.54
CA ALA A 147 -22.96 0.57 -9.97
C ALA A 147 -21.47 0.23 -10.19
N ALA A 148 -20.85 -0.43 -9.21
CA ALA A 148 -19.50 -0.95 -9.33
C ALA A 148 -19.46 -2.16 -10.29
N THR A 149 -18.78 -2.02 -11.43
CA THR A 149 -18.57 -3.13 -12.38
C THR A 149 -17.14 -3.66 -12.29
N VAL A 150 -16.98 -4.95 -11.99
CA VAL A 150 -15.67 -5.59 -11.91
C VAL A 150 -15.07 -5.75 -13.31
N HIS A 151 -13.85 -5.22 -13.50
CA HIS A 151 -13.04 -5.45 -14.69
C HIS A 151 -12.17 -6.69 -14.54
N THR A 152 -11.36 -6.75 -13.48
CA THR A 152 -10.47 -7.88 -13.20
C THR A 152 -10.46 -8.22 -11.72
N SER A 153 -10.24 -9.49 -11.42
CA SER A 153 -10.03 -9.99 -10.06
C SER A 153 -8.80 -10.89 -10.06
N HIS A 154 -7.77 -10.53 -9.29
CA HIS A 154 -6.53 -11.29 -9.16
C HIS A 154 -6.28 -11.64 -7.71
N GLN A 155 -6.00 -12.91 -7.44
CA GLN A 155 -5.72 -13.39 -6.09
C GLN A 155 -4.24 -13.73 -5.94
N ARG A 156 -3.66 -13.36 -4.79
CA ARG A 156 -2.34 -13.80 -4.36
C ARG A 156 -2.41 -14.52 -3.03
N HIS A 157 -1.49 -15.46 -2.85
CA HIS A 157 -1.31 -16.20 -1.62
C HIS A 157 0.15 -16.10 -1.21
N ALA A 158 0.47 -15.81 0.05
CA ALA A 158 1.85 -15.64 0.49
C ALA A 158 2.73 -16.87 0.21
N SER A 159 2.16 -18.07 0.28
CA SER A 159 2.84 -19.33 -0.08
C SER A 159 3.26 -19.46 -1.56
N SER A 160 2.76 -18.62 -2.47
CA SER A 160 3.23 -18.58 -3.87
C SER A 160 4.31 -17.53 -4.12
N ALA A 161 4.70 -16.76 -3.10
CA ALA A 161 5.84 -15.86 -3.16
C ALA A 161 7.15 -16.66 -3.09
N SER A 162 8.19 -16.20 -3.80
CA SER A 162 9.54 -16.76 -3.64
C SER A 162 10.19 -16.34 -2.32
N ALA A 163 9.75 -15.23 -1.74
CA ALA A 163 10.02 -14.82 -0.37
C ALA A 163 8.93 -13.86 0.12
N PHE A 164 8.66 -13.89 1.42
CA PHE A 164 7.69 -13.03 2.09
C PHE A 164 8.24 -12.61 3.46
N ALA A 165 8.44 -11.31 3.65
CA ALA A 165 8.85 -10.73 4.92
C ALA A 165 7.75 -9.83 5.47
N TYR A 166 7.43 -9.89 6.76
CA TYR A 166 6.35 -9.10 7.36
C TYR A 166 6.76 -8.41 8.65
N SER A 167 6.10 -7.32 9.00
CA SER A 167 6.25 -6.67 10.30
C SER A 167 4.97 -6.80 11.11
N ALA A 168 5.07 -6.90 12.43
CA ALA A 168 3.90 -6.82 13.32
C ALA A 168 3.08 -5.53 13.15
N ALA A 169 3.62 -4.50 12.47
CA ALA A 169 2.92 -3.26 12.16
C ALA A 169 1.90 -3.38 11.01
N GLY A 170 1.92 -4.47 10.23
CA GLY A 170 1.03 -4.70 9.08
C GLY A 170 1.71 -4.49 7.71
N SER A 171 2.94 -3.98 7.68
CA SER A 171 3.73 -3.85 6.45
C SER A 171 4.36 -5.19 6.06
N TYR A 172 4.58 -5.41 4.76
CA TYR A 172 5.25 -6.61 4.23
C TYR A 172 6.02 -6.34 2.94
N VAL A 173 6.93 -7.25 2.59
CA VAL A 173 7.66 -7.31 1.31
C VAL A 173 7.50 -8.71 0.74
N ALA A 174 7.03 -8.81 -0.50
CA ALA A 174 6.83 -10.08 -1.19
C ALA A 174 7.47 -10.05 -2.58
N ALA A 175 8.19 -11.12 -2.94
CA ALA A 175 8.72 -11.30 -4.28
C ALA A 175 7.93 -12.38 -5.01
N TRP A 176 7.42 -12.04 -6.20
CA TRP A 176 6.55 -12.89 -7.00
C TRP A 176 7.23 -13.25 -8.32
N PRO A 177 7.46 -14.54 -8.61
CA PRO A 177 7.87 -15.01 -9.93
C PRO A 177 6.88 -14.55 -10.99
N ARG A 178 7.35 -13.92 -12.08
CA ARG A 178 6.50 -13.43 -13.17
C ARG A 178 6.96 -13.99 -14.52
N GLY A 179 6.25 -15.02 -15.00
CA GLY A 179 6.53 -15.61 -16.32
C GLY A 179 7.89 -16.34 -16.36
N PRO A 180 8.52 -16.48 -17.54
CA PRO A 180 9.82 -17.13 -17.65
C PRO A 180 10.90 -16.29 -16.96
N ALA A 181 11.84 -16.97 -16.30
CA ALA A 181 12.92 -16.34 -15.56
C ALA A 181 13.79 -15.42 -16.45
N PRO A 182 14.35 -14.31 -15.91
CA PRO A 182 14.23 -13.84 -14.52
C PRO A 182 13.46 -12.50 -14.44
N VAL A 183 12.13 -12.55 -14.61
CA VAL A 183 11.25 -11.39 -14.36
C VAL A 183 10.51 -11.60 -13.05
N LEU A 184 10.53 -10.59 -12.18
CA LEU A 184 9.92 -10.61 -10.86
C LEU A 184 9.02 -9.40 -10.66
N GLU A 185 8.01 -9.55 -9.82
CA GLU A 185 7.35 -8.43 -9.17
C GLU A 185 7.75 -8.40 -7.70
N VAL A 186 8.35 -7.31 -7.25
CA VAL A 186 8.62 -7.07 -5.83
C VAL A 186 7.58 -6.10 -5.31
N GLU A 187 6.73 -6.58 -4.42
CA GLU A 187 5.65 -5.84 -3.78
C GLU A 187 6.04 -5.42 -2.38
N HIS A 188 6.00 -4.11 -2.13
CA HIS A 188 6.24 -3.49 -0.84
C HIS A 188 4.92 -2.90 -0.35
N CYS A 189 4.34 -3.49 0.69
CA CYS A 189 3.19 -2.93 1.39
C CYS A 189 3.67 -2.16 2.61
N VAL A 190 3.46 -0.85 2.62
CA VAL A 190 3.87 0.06 3.68
C VAL A 190 2.65 0.67 4.33
N VAL A 191 2.45 0.37 5.62
CA VAL A 191 1.40 0.99 6.45
C VAL A 191 1.87 2.35 6.95
N HIS A 192 1.01 3.35 6.93
CA HIS A 192 1.33 4.68 7.44
C HIS A 192 1.55 4.62 8.96
N PRO A 193 2.63 5.23 9.50
CA PRO A 193 3.02 5.00 10.89
C PRO A 193 2.04 5.62 11.88
N ASP A 194 1.47 6.77 11.50
CA ASP A 194 0.49 7.50 12.33
C ASP A 194 -0.95 7.08 12.07
N ASN A 195 -1.20 6.29 11.02
CA ASN A 195 -2.55 5.86 10.66
C ASN A 195 -2.52 4.46 10.06
N ARG A 196 -2.76 3.47 10.92
CA ARG A 196 -2.69 2.05 10.54
C ARG A 196 -3.80 1.62 9.58
N GLU A 197 -4.83 2.45 9.40
CA GLU A 197 -5.88 2.21 8.43
C GLU A 197 -5.50 2.71 7.03
N VAL A 198 -4.31 3.27 6.83
CA VAL A 198 -3.82 3.68 5.51
C VAL A 198 -2.58 2.86 5.17
N ARG A 199 -2.57 2.31 3.95
CA ARG A 199 -1.39 1.66 3.40
C ARG A 199 -1.18 2.03 1.94
N VAL A 200 0.06 1.92 1.52
CA VAL A 200 0.43 1.94 0.09
C VAL A 200 1.06 0.61 -0.28
N ARG A 201 0.76 0.10 -1.46
CA ARG A 201 1.45 -1.06 -2.05
C ARG A 201 2.17 -0.62 -3.31
N LEU A 202 3.50 -0.66 -3.30
CA LEU A 202 4.32 -0.38 -4.48
C LEU A 202 4.84 -1.70 -5.03
N VAL A 203 4.54 -1.98 -6.29
CA VAL A 203 4.96 -3.20 -6.98
C VAL A 203 5.92 -2.85 -8.10
N GLN A 204 7.21 -3.11 -7.89
CA GLN A 204 8.25 -2.94 -8.91
C GLN A 204 8.29 -4.19 -9.79
N THR A 205 8.11 -4.04 -11.11
CA THR A 205 8.38 -5.12 -12.06
C THR A 205 9.82 -5.01 -12.54
N VAL A 206 10.66 -5.98 -12.19
CA VAL A 206 12.09 -5.98 -12.53
C VAL A 206 12.43 -7.13 -13.46
N ALA A 207 13.34 -6.88 -14.40
CA ALA A 207 13.99 -7.92 -15.20
C ALA A 207 15.44 -8.03 -14.76
N LEU A 208 15.91 -9.23 -14.44
CA LEU A 208 17.27 -9.50 -13.97
C LEU A 208 18.12 -10.25 -15.01
N ALA A 209 17.77 -10.07 -16.30
CA ALA A 209 18.53 -10.68 -17.39
C ALA A 209 19.93 -10.06 -17.49
N LYS A 210 20.65 -10.31 -18.60
CA LYS A 210 21.99 -9.74 -18.84
C LYS A 210 22.05 -8.22 -18.56
N GLU A 211 20.98 -7.51 -18.93
CA GLU A 211 20.75 -6.11 -18.59
C GLU A 211 19.60 -6.02 -17.59
N ALA A 212 19.95 -5.87 -16.31
CA ALA A 212 18.97 -5.71 -15.25
C ALA A 212 18.30 -4.34 -15.35
N ARG A 213 16.97 -4.29 -15.24
CA ARG A 213 16.22 -3.02 -15.33
C ARG A 213 14.86 -3.08 -14.65
N LEU A 214 14.42 -1.93 -14.17
CA LEU A 214 13.02 -1.67 -13.83
C LEU A 214 12.20 -1.57 -15.13
N ARG A 215 11.06 -2.27 -15.17
CA ARG A 215 10.12 -2.21 -16.30
C ARG A 215 8.96 -1.24 -16.04
N GLY A 216 8.61 -1.04 -14.78
CA GLY A 216 7.54 -0.16 -14.34
C GLY A 216 7.17 -0.40 -12.89
N VAL A 217 6.31 0.47 -12.37
CA VAL A 217 5.86 0.45 -10.98
C VAL A 217 4.33 0.49 -10.96
N LYS A 218 3.71 -0.35 -10.13
CA LYS A 218 2.28 -0.20 -9.79
C LYS A 218 2.19 0.39 -8.40
N VAL A 219 1.28 1.33 -8.20
CA VAL A 219 1.02 1.93 -6.90
C VAL A 219 -0.44 1.70 -6.57
N PHE A 220 -0.70 1.21 -5.36
CA PHE A 220 -2.02 1.15 -4.77
C PHE A 220 -2.03 2.00 -3.51
N SER A 221 -2.94 2.97 -3.43
CA SER A 221 -3.20 3.78 -2.24
C SER A 221 -4.52 3.29 -1.66
N GLU A 222 -4.47 2.75 -0.45
CA GLU A 222 -5.57 1.96 0.12
C GLU A 222 -5.89 2.39 1.55
N GLN A 223 -7.19 2.45 1.86
CA GLN A 223 -7.74 2.73 3.16
C GLN A 223 -8.52 1.51 3.66
N TRP A 224 -8.34 1.17 4.93
CA TRP A 224 -9.13 0.15 5.59
C TRP A 224 -10.60 0.59 5.67
N TYR A 225 -11.47 -0.21 5.08
CA TYR A 225 -12.90 0.03 5.01
C TYR A 225 -13.64 -0.69 6.14
N GLY A 226 -13.25 -1.92 6.44
CA GLY A 226 -13.97 -2.76 7.39
C GLY A 226 -13.34 -4.13 7.63
N PRO A 227 -13.93 -4.93 8.53
CA PRO A 227 -13.52 -6.33 8.72
C PRO A 227 -13.66 -7.12 7.43
N TYR A 228 -12.84 -8.16 7.26
CA TYR A 228 -12.87 -9.02 6.09
C TYR A 228 -14.27 -9.63 5.87
N ARG A 229 -14.80 -9.45 4.66
CA ARG A 229 -16.04 -10.00 4.16
C ARG A 229 -15.86 -10.58 2.77
N ASN A 230 -14.63 -10.95 2.40
CA ASN A 230 -14.31 -11.51 1.10
C ASN A 230 -14.88 -10.69 -0.07
N GLY A 231 -14.89 -9.36 0.04
CA GLY A 231 -15.44 -8.46 -0.98
C GLY A 231 -16.94 -8.64 -1.27
N ASP A 232 -17.74 -9.11 -0.30
CA ASP A 232 -19.19 -9.25 -0.41
C ASP A 232 -19.92 -7.93 -0.74
N GLN A 233 -19.27 -6.79 -0.49
CA GLN A 233 -19.77 -5.46 -0.81
C GLN A 233 -18.75 -4.73 -1.68
N LEU A 234 -19.11 -4.46 -2.93
CA LEU A 234 -18.33 -3.57 -3.77
C LEU A 234 -18.52 -2.13 -3.26
N GLY A 235 -17.41 -1.43 -3.01
CA GLY A 235 -17.42 -0.06 -2.52
C GLY A 235 -18.18 0.83 -3.50
N GLY A 236 -19.24 1.48 -3.00
CA GLY A 236 -19.96 2.51 -3.76
C GLY A 236 -19.12 3.78 -3.93
N CYS A 237 -19.66 4.75 -4.67
CA CYS A 237 -19.04 6.02 -5.08
C CYS A 237 -18.34 6.87 -3.99
N ALA A 238 -18.47 6.53 -2.71
CA ALA A 238 -17.93 7.27 -1.59
C ALA A 238 -16.61 6.67 -1.07
N LEU A 239 -15.60 6.57 -1.95
CA LEU A 239 -14.25 6.35 -1.46
C LEU A 239 -13.76 7.58 -0.70
N ARG A 240 -13.06 7.35 0.41
CA ARG A 240 -12.45 8.42 1.23
C ARG A 240 -11.23 9.05 0.56
N GLU A 241 -10.68 8.37 -0.45
CA GLU A 241 -9.55 8.84 -1.25
C GLU A 241 -9.99 9.28 -2.65
N ALA A 242 -9.11 9.99 -3.34
CA ALA A 242 -9.26 10.38 -4.73
C ALA A 242 -8.19 9.70 -5.60
N ALA A 243 -8.48 9.56 -6.89
CA ALA A 243 -7.51 9.22 -7.92
C ALA A 243 -6.29 10.15 -7.84
N PHE A 244 -5.10 9.60 -8.04
CA PHE A 244 -3.85 10.29 -7.71
C PHE A 244 -2.81 10.29 -8.82
N ALA A 245 -2.95 9.45 -9.85
CA ALA A 245 -1.87 9.23 -10.82
C ALA A 245 -1.53 10.48 -11.65
N ALA A 246 -2.53 11.32 -11.94
CA ALA A 246 -2.35 12.61 -12.61
C ALA A 246 -1.91 13.74 -11.66
N GLY A 247 -1.68 13.44 -10.37
CA GLY A 247 -1.24 14.39 -9.37
C GLY A 247 0.23 14.79 -9.52
N GLU A 248 0.64 15.77 -8.71
CA GLU A 248 2.03 16.21 -8.64
C GLU A 248 2.93 15.08 -8.13
N LYS A 249 4.04 14.84 -8.86
CA LYS A 249 5.07 13.89 -8.44
C LYS A 249 5.93 14.52 -7.34
N LEU A 250 6.43 13.69 -6.44
CA LEU A 250 7.45 14.09 -5.47
C LEU A 250 8.66 14.72 -6.19
N ALA A 251 9.24 15.78 -5.61
CA ALA A 251 10.46 16.36 -6.14
C ALA A 251 11.65 15.43 -5.86
N ALA A 252 12.53 15.23 -6.85
CA ALA A 252 13.71 14.36 -6.67
C ALA A 252 14.61 14.84 -5.51
N SER A 253 14.70 16.16 -5.31
CA SER A 253 15.44 16.79 -4.22
C SER A 253 14.97 16.37 -2.83
N ASP A 254 13.70 15.94 -2.69
CA ASP A 254 13.13 15.50 -1.43
C ASP A 254 13.49 14.04 -1.09
N VAL A 255 14.17 13.34 -2.02
CA VAL A 255 14.61 11.95 -1.88
C VAL A 255 16.13 11.85 -1.88
N THR A 256 16.80 12.63 -2.73
CA THR A 256 18.26 12.60 -2.88
C THR A 256 18.98 13.13 -1.64
N GLY A 257 20.21 12.66 -1.41
CA GLY A 257 21.08 13.08 -0.32
C GLY A 257 21.34 11.99 0.71
N GLN A 258 21.81 12.42 1.89
CA GLN A 258 22.19 11.53 2.98
C GLN A 258 21.04 11.34 3.95
N TRP A 259 20.69 10.08 4.18
CA TRP A 259 19.63 9.68 5.11
C TRP A 259 20.20 8.81 6.21
N GLN A 260 19.68 9.01 7.42
CA GLN A 260 20.03 8.20 8.59
C GLN A 260 18.83 7.40 9.06
N SER A 261 19.02 6.09 9.17
CA SER A 261 18.02 5.18 9.74
C SER A 261 18.03 5.27 11.26
N HIS A 262 16.91 5.60 11.89
CA HIS A 262 16.77 5.63 13.35
C HIS A 262 16.02 4.41 13.91
N ALA A 263 15.28 3.71 13.06
CA ALA A 263 14.70 2.40 13.34
C ALA A 263 14.85 1.53 12.10
N ALA A 264 15.29 0.29 12.29
CA ALA A 264 15.48 -0.67 11.20
C ALA A 264 15.01 -2.05 11.64
N SER A 265 14.43 -2.80 10.72
CA SER A 265 14.17 -4.21 10.88
C SER A 265 14.48 -4.95 9.58
N ALA A 266 14.87 -6.22 9.69
CA ALA A 266 15.33 -7.02 8.57
C ALA A 266 14.88 -8.48 8.67
N ALA A 267 14.73 -9.12 7.51
CA ALA A 267 14.65 -10.56 7.36
C ALA A 267 15.76 -10.96 6.37
N ARG A 268 16.57 -11.97 6.73
CA ARG A 268 17.70 -12.44 5.92
C ARG A 268 17.45 -13.89 5.50
N PHE A 269 17.67 -14.16 4.22
CA PHE A 269 17.39 -15.45 3.57
C PHE A 269 18.63 -16.07 2.93
N SER A 270 19.82 -15.54 3.22
CA SER A 270 21.11 -16.01 2.70
C SER A 270 21.77 -17.10 3.56
N GLY A 271 21.10 -17.55 4.63
CA GLY A 271 21.57 -18.60 5.54
C GLY A 271 20.73 -19.87 5.45
N GLU A 272 20.89 -20.76 6.45
CA GLU A 272 20.02 -21.92 6.62
C GLU A 272 18.58 -21.45 6.82
N LEU A 273 17.69 -21.89 5.94
CA LEU A 273 16.28 -21.53 5.99
C LEU A 273 15.54 -22.52 6.88
N ASP A 274 14.49 -22.02 7.52
CA ASP A 274 13.56 -22.89 8.23
C ASP A 274 12.91 -23.86 7.22
N PRO A 275 12.91 -25.17 7.48
CA PRO A 275 12.41 -26.17 6.53
C PRO A 275 10.89 -26.15 6.36
N GLU A 276 10.14 -25.60 7.32
CA GLU A 276 8.67 -25.53 7.29
C GLU A 276 8.18 -24.25 6.60
N THR A 277 8.86 -23.13 6.86
CA THR A 277 8.45 -21.79 6.42
C THR A 277 9.31 -21.23 5.27
N GLY A 278 10.50 -21.79 5.03
CA GLY A 278 11.38 -21.40 3.93
C GLY A 278 11.78 -19.93 3.99
N LYS A 279 11.44 -19.16 2.95
CA LYS A 279 11.69 -17.70 2.88
C LYS A 279 10.50 -16.88 3.35
N PHE A 280 9.82 -17.36 4.37
CA PHE A 280 8.76 -16.65 5.06
C PHE A 280 9.23 -16.26 6.46
N ALA A 281 9.33 -14.97 6.75
CA ALA A 281 9.90 -14.53 8.03
C ALA A 281 9.34 -13.18 8.52
N GLY A 282 9.22 -13.06 9.84
CA GLY A 282 9.02 -11.77 10.49
C GLY A 282 10.29 -10.91 10.41
N LEU A 283 10.13 -9.61 10.18
CA LEU A 283 11.19 -8.63 10.25
C LEU A 283 11.60 -8.45 11.72
N THR A 284 12.86 -8.76 12.03
CA THR A 284 13.41 -8.61 13.37
C THR A 284 14.15 -7.29 13.51
N PRO A 285 14.22 -6.69 14.71
CA PRO A 285 14.99 -5.47 14.94
C PRO A 285 16.42 -5.61 14.42
N HIS A 286 16.85 -4.60 13.67
CA HIS A 286 18.19 -4.49 13.12
C HIS A 286 18.86 -3.24 13.70
N GLU A 287 20.18 -3.26 13.83
CA GLU A 287 20.91 -2.10 14.31
C GLU A 287 20.59 -0.86 13.45
N PRO A 288 20.05 0.22 14.04
CA PRO A 288 19.87 1.48 13.35
C PRO A 288 21.23 2.16 13.13
N GLY A 289 21.30 3.12 12.21
CA GLY A 289 22.52 3.85 11.91
C GLY A 289 23.18 3.52 10.57
N GLU A 290 22.61 2.61 9.78
CA GLU A 290 22.98 2.51 8.36
C GLU A 290 22.73 3.86 7.67
N ARG A 291 23.78 4.36 7.02
CA ARG A 291 23.72 5.56 6.21
C ARG A 291 23.24 5.16 4.82
N LEU A 292 22.15 5.77 4.39
CA LEU A 292 21.61 5.58 3.05
C LEU A 292 21.95 6.83 2.24
N SER A 293 22.73 6.64 1.18
CA SER A 293 22.98 7.68 0.17
C SER A 293 22.08 7.42 -1.02
N ARG A 294 21.39 8.46 -1.48
CA ARG A 294 20.57 8.45 -2.69
C ARG A 294 21.05 9.55 -3.61
N ASP A 295 21.59 9.16 -4.75
CA ASP A 295 22.13 10.12 -5.73
C ASP A 295 21.25 10.17 -6.98
N ASP A 296 21.34 11.23 -7.77
CA ASP A 296 20.55 11.38 -9.01
C ASP A 296 20.74 10.22 -10.01
N GLY A 297 21.88 9.52 -9.91
CA GLY A 297 22.21 8.34 -10.73
C GLY A 297 21.59 7.01 -10.26
N ASP A 298 20.92 6.97 -9.11
CA ASP A 298 20.39 5.73 -8.50
C ASP A 298 19.12 5.20 -9.15
N GLY A 299 18.71 5.77 -10.30
CA GLY A 299 17.48 5.38 -10.98
C GLY A 299 16.24 5.68 -10.12
N ILE A 300 16.25 6.81 -9.40
CA ILE A 300 15.13 7.25 -8.59
C ILE A 300 13.96 7.63 -9.50
N VAL A 301 12.83 7.01 -9.25
CA VAL A 301 11.55 7.26 -9.89
C VAL A 301 10.64 7.93 -8.86
N THR A 302 10.38 9.22 -9.04
CA THR A 302 9.43 9.94 -8.19
C THR A 302 8.01 9.74 -8.65
N LEU A 303 7.10 9.59 -7.70
CA LEU A 303 5.71 9.23 -7.93
C LEU A 303 4.81 10.22 -7.17
N PRO A 304 3.51 10.32 -7.52
CA PRO A 304 2.55 11.07 -6.71
C PRO A 304 2.43 10.52 -5.28
N LYS A 305 1.67 11.22 -4.43
CA LYS A 305 1.40 10.81 -3.02
C LYS A 305 2.66 10.73 -2.15
N GLN A 306 3.68 11.53 -2.47
CA GLN A 306 4.97 11.58 -1.74
C GLN A 306 5.72 10.24 -1.78
N LEU A 307 5.51 9.46 -2.85
CA LEU A 307 6.11 8.15 -3.04
C LEU A 307 7.30 8.22 -3.98
N TRP A 308 8.20 7.24 -3.84
CA TRP A 308 9.28 7.04 -4.78
C TRP A 308 9.70 5.57 -4.82
N SER A 309 10.41 5.23 -5.89
CA SER A 309 10.95 3.90 -6.14
C SER A 309 12.35 4.02 -6.72
N SER A 310 13.20 3.04 -6.50
CA SER A 310 14.52 2.93 -7.13
C SER A 310 14.85 1.46 -7.34
N PHE A 311 15.63 1.19 -8.39
CA PHE A 311 16.14 -0.13 -8.69
C PHE A 311 17.58 0.03 -9.13
N LYS A 312 18.52 -0.53 -8.36
CA LYS A 312 19.96 -0.37 -8.63
C LYS A 312 20.75 -1.63 -8.36
N GLU A 313 21.86 -1.77 -9.08
CA GLU A 313 22.87 -2.79 -8.82
C GLU A 313 23.71 -2.37 -7.61
N LYS A 314 23.96 -3.30 -6.69
CA LYS A 314 24.70 -3.08 -5.45
C LYS A 314 26.16 -3.54 -5.54
N GLY A 315 26.49 -4.29 -6.61
CA GLY A 315 27.73 -5.07 -6.74
C GLY A 315 27.48 -6.56 -6.47
N ASP A 316 28.48 -7.40 -6.75
CA ASP A 316 28.44 -8.85 -6.51
C ASP A 316 27.21 -9.58 -7.09
N ASP A 317 26.72 -9.15 -8.26
CA ASP A 317 25.49 -9.68 -8.88
C ASP A 317 24.23 -9.54 -8.01
N GLU A 318 24.23 -8.58 -7.07
CA GLU A 318 23.08 -8.18 -6.26
C GLU A 318 22.39 -6.93 -6.79
N PHE A 319 21.06 -6.91 -6.66
CA PHE A 319 20.18 -5.81 -7.03
C PHE A 319 19.32 -5.42 -5.85
N VAL A 320 19.04 -4.12 -5.71
CA VAL A 320 18.18 -3.57 -4.65
C VAL A 320 16.94 -2.99 -5.29
N CYS A 321 15.79 -3.55 -4.91
CA CYS A 321 14.48 -2.96 -5.08
C CYS A 321 14.19 -2.12 -3.83
N GLU A 322 14.09 -0.81 -3.99
CA GLU A 322 13.86 0.10 -2.88
C GLU A 322 12.69 1.02 -3.20
N VAL A 323 11.80 1.21 -2.23
CA VAL A 323 10.70 2.16 -2.30
C VAL A 323 10.64 2.97 -1.02
N GLY A 324 10.00 4.13 -1.09
CA GLY A 324 9.72 4.87 0.12
C GLY A 324 8.53 5.80 0.01
N TRP A 325 8.14 6.27 1.19
CA TRP A 325 7.07 7.21 1.41
C TRP A 325 7.60 8.34 2.28
N VAL A 326 7.71 9.54 1.71
CA VAL A 326 8.06 10.75 2.43
C VAL A 326 6.83 11.20 3.23
N LEU A 327 7.04 11.41 4.52
CA LEU A 327 6.03 11.80 5.49
C LEU A 327 6.15 13.29 5.81
N GLY A 328 5.12 13.83 6.48
CA GLY A 328 5.23 15.13 7.12
C GLY A 328 6.48 15.18 8.03
N HIS A 329 7.09 16.35 8.15
CA HIS A 329 8.28 16.60 8.99
C HIS A 329 9.63 16.14 8.42
N GLY A 330 9.72 15.84 7.12
CA GLY A 330 10.98 15.48 6.48
C GLY A 330 11.51 14.14 6.99
N SER A 331 10.62 13.17 7.22
CA SER A 331 11.00 11.79 7.48
C SER A 331 10.48 10.89 6.36
N ALA A 332 11.01 9.68 6.22
CA ALA A 332 10.52 8.74 5.24
C ALA A 332 10.54 7.31 5.80
N ILE A 333 9.53 6.53 5.44
CA ILE A 333 9.61 5.06 5.55
C ILE A 333 10.23 4.55 4.26
N THR A 334 11.25 3.72 4.41
CA THR A 334 11.93 3.04 3.31
C THR A 334 11.73 1.53 3.45
N SER A 335 11.40 0.86 2.36
CA SER A 335 11.35 -0.59 2.27
C SER A 335 12.31 -1.06 1.18
N ARG A 336 13.15 -2.05 1.49
CA ARG A 336 14.15 -2.58 0.55
C ARG A 336 14.03 -4.10 0.43
N CYS A 337 14.30 -4.61 -0.76
CA CYS A 337 14.45 -6.03 -1.06
C CYS A 337 15.73 -6.23 -1.86
N VAL A 338 16.60 -7.13 -1.39
CA VAL A 338 17.86 -7.47 -2.05
C VAL A 338 17.69 -8.77 -2.80
N LEU A 339 17.95 -8.74 -4.10
CA LEU A 339 17.84 -9.85 -5.03
C LEU A 339 19.23 -10.22 -5.54
N SER A 340 19.47 -11.50 -5.82
CA SER A 340 20.57 -11.92 -6.69
C SER A 340 20.16 -11.90 -8.15
N ARG A 341 21.12 -12.02 -9.07
CA ARG A 341 20.91 -12.12 -10.53
C ARG A 341 19.90 -13.19 -10.95
N ASP A 342 19.84 -14.31 -10.25
CA ASP A 342 18.88 -15.38 -10.54
C ASP A 342 17.45 -15.09 -10.03
N GLY A 343 17.25 -13.94 -9.37
CA GLY A 343 15.99 -13.56 -8.77
C GLY A 343 15.75 -14.10 -7.37
N ASP A 344 16.73 -14.77 -6.79
CA ASP A 344 16.64 -15.26 -5.42
C ASP A 344 16.76 -14.10 -4.42
N VAL A 345 15.80 -14.02 -3.49
CA VAL A 345 15.75 -12.96 -2.46
C VAL A 345 16.76 -13.25 -1.36
N LYS A 346 17.65 -12.31 -1.07
CA LYS A 346 18.69 -12.42 -0.02
C LYS A 346 18.28 -11.78 1.29
N ALA A 347 17.59 -10.64 1.24
CA ALA A 347 17.11 -9.96 2.43
C ALA A 347 16.00 -8.96 2.12
N SER A 348 15.17 -8.66 3.12
CA SER A 348 14.19 -7.58 3.10
C SER A 348 14.40 -6.68 4.30
N PHE A 349 14.21 -5.38 4.12
CA PHE A 349 14.41 -4.36 5.16
C PHE A 349 13.24 -3.40 5.22
N GLN A 350 12.95 -2.91 6.42
CA GLN A 350 12.08 -1.76 6.64
C GLN A 350 12.76 -0.78 7.59
N GLN A 351 12.80 0.49 7.20
CA GLN A 351 13.55 1.51 7.90
C GLN A 351 12.75 2.80 8.00
N SER A 352 12.83 3.44 9.16
CA SER A 352 12.41 4.83 9.31
C SER A 352 13.64 5.71 9.22
N THR A 353 13.61 6.68 8.31
CA THR A 353 14.78 7.47 7.88
C THR A 353 14.50 8.96 7.98
N GLN A 354 15.53 9.75 8.22
CA GLN A 354 15.49 11.22 8.19
C GLN A 354 16.69 11.77 7.42
N PRO A 355 16.56 12.91 6.70
CA PRO A 355 17.67 13.62 6.10
C PRO A 355 18.66 14.02 7.17
N ARG A 356 19.94 13.91 6.85
CA ARG A 356 21.00 14.41 7.69
C ARG A 356 21.24 15.87 7.36
N ASN A 357 20.83 16.77 8.25
CA ASN A 357 21.30 18.15 8.18
C ASN A 357 22.77 18.15 8.62
N GLU A 358 23.69 18.44 7.70
CA GLU A 358 25.06 18.75 8.08
C GLU A 358 25.03 20.05 8.89
N ILE A 359 25.23 19.95 10.20
CA ILE A 359 25.58 21.10 11.02
C ILE A 359 27.00 21.46 10.60
N HIS A 360 27.13 22.52 9.79
CA HIS A 360 28.42 23.11 9.42
C HIS A 360 29.14 23.71 10.62
#